data_AF-A0A9E2AEF2-F1
#
_entry.id   AF-A0A9E2AEF2-F1
#
_cell.length_a   1.000
_cell.length_b   1.000
_cell.length_c   1.000
_cell.angle_alpha   90.00
_cell.angle_beta   90.00
_cell.angle_gamma   90.00
#
_symmetry.space_group_name_H-M   'P 1'
#
loop_
_entity.id
_entity.type
_entity.pdbx_description
1 polymer ?
#
loop_
_entity_poly.entity_id
_entity_poly.type
_entity_poly.pdbx_seq_one_letter_code
_entity_poly.pdbx_strand_id
1 'polypeptide(L)' 'MSNKIVIIGLGQLGAVFAHGFLRSGRTVVPVTRGVAQQEVAADVPRPELVLVAVGEADIDAVLADVPDVWRDRVCL' A
#
# COMPACT_ATOMS: atom_id res chain seq x y z
N MET A 1 15.43 -8.23 -5.36
CA MET A 1 14.44 -7.13 -5.43
C MET A 1 13.12 -7.68 -4.93
N SER A 2 12.42 -7.00 -4.02
CA SER A 2 11.09 -7.43 -3.56
C SER A 2 10.08 -7.05 -4.64
N ASN A 3 9.25 -8.00 -5.10
CA ASN A 3 8.21 -7.75 -6.11
C ASN A 3 6.86 -7.40 -5.47
N LYS A 4 6.86 -7.10 -4.17
CA LYS A 4 5.66 -6.81 -3.38
C LYS A 4 5.25 -5.35 -3.54
N ILE A 5 3.97 -5.12 -3.82
CA ILE A 5 3.33 -3.82 -3.88
C ILE A 5 2.33 -3.74 -2.74
N VAL A 6 2.54 -2.80 -1.82
CA VAL A 6 1.57 -2.54 -0.76
C VAL A 6 0.53 -1.57 -1.32
N ILE A 7 -0.76 -1.88 -1.15
CA ILE A 7 -1.86 -0.99 -1.55
C ILE A 7 -2.71 -0.68 -0.33
N ILE A 8 -2.70 0.57 0.12
CA ILE A 8 -3.52 1.07 1.22
C ILE A 8 -4.84 1.57 0.65
N GLY A 9 -5.93 0.90 0.96
CA GLY A 9 -7.24 1.14 0.36
C GLY A 9 -7.48 0.28 -0.88
N LEU A 10 -8.43 -0.66 -0.79
CA LEU A 10 -8.93 -1.45 -1.93
C LEU A 10 -10.34 -0.98 -2.34
N GLY A 11 -10.50 0.33 -2.55
CA GLY A 11 -11.68 0.88 -3.20
C GLY A 11 -11.68 0.58 -4.72
N GLN A 12 -12.49 1.32 -5.48
CA GLN A 12 -12.56 1.13 -6.93
C GLN A 12 -11.19 1.33 -7.62
N LEU A 13 -10.49 2.42 -7.31
CA LEU A 13 -9.16 2.69 -7.89
C LEU A 13 -8.11 1.69 -7.40
N GLY A 14 -8.07 1.40 -6.09
CA GLY A 14 -7.13 0.43 -5.53
C GLY A 14 -7.25 -0.95 -6.17
N ALA A 15 -8.46 -1.40 -6.48
CA ALA A 15 -8.70 -2.66 -7.18
C ALA A 15 -8.15 -2.64 -8.63
N VAL A 16 -8.34 -1.55 -9.38
CA VAL A 16 -7.81 -1.42 -10.75
C VAL A 16 -6.29 -1.53 -10.75
N PHE A 17 -5.60 -0.82 -9.85
CA PHE A 17 -4.15 -0.92 -9.70
C PHE A 17 -3.71 -2.31 -9.25
N ALA A 18 -4.39 -2.91 -8.27
CA ALA A 18 -4.11 -4.26 -7.81
C ALA A 18 -4.15 -5.26 -8.97
N HIS A 19 -5.18 -5.21 -9.80
CA HIS A 19 -5.29 -6.07 -10.98
C HIS A 19 -4.16 -5.83 -11.99
N GLY A 20 -3.81 -4.57 -12.24
CA GLY A 20 -2.67 -4.22 -13.11
C GLY A 20 -1.36 -4.81 -12.61
N PHE A 21 -1.06 -4.65 -11.32
CA PHE A 21 0.15 -5.18 -10.69
C PHE A 21 0.18 -6.71 -10.71
N LEU A 22 -0.92 -7.38 -10.35
CA LEU A 22 -1.01 -8.84 -10.41
C LEU A 22 -0.77 -9.36 -11.84
N ARG A 23 -1.35 -8.72 -12.86
CA ARG A 23 -1.14 -9.08 -14.27
C ARG A 23 0.30 -8.84 -14.73
N SER A 24 1.03 -7.93 -14.10
CA SER A 24 2.44 -7.67 -14.38
C SER A 24 3.41 -8.61 -13.62
N GLY A 25 2.91 -9.60 -12.88
CA GLY A 25 3.74 -10.56 -12.13
C GLY A 25 4.19 -10.06 -10.75
N ARG A 26 3.57 -8.99 -10.23
CA ARG A 26 3.86 -8.45 -8.91
C ARG A 26 2.93 -9.08 -7.86
N THR A 27 3.41 -9.16 -6.63
CA THR A 27 2.60 -9.62 -5.50
C THR A 27 1.93 -8.43 -4.84
N VAL A 28 0.61 -8.39 -4.79
CA VAL A 28 -0.12 -7.31 -4.12
C VAL A 28 -0.36 -7.67 -2.65
N VAL A 29 -0.01 -6.75 -1.75
CA VAL A 29 -0.22 -6.84 -0.31
C VAL A 29 -1.24 -5.76 0.06
N PRO A 30 -2.52 -6.11 0.24
CA PRO A 30 -3.54 -5.12 0.55
C PRO A 30 -3.52 -4.73 2.02
N VAL A 31 -3.67 -3.43 2.28
CA VAL A 31 -3.91 -2.87 3.61
C VAL A 31 -5.29 -2.22 3.57
N THR A 32 -6.27 -2.93 4.14
CA THR A 32 -7.66 -2.48 4.23
C THR A 32 -7.92 -1.80 5.58
N ARG A 33 -9.11 -1.20 5.73
CA ARG A 33 -9.52 -0.56 6.98
C ARG A 33 -9.44 -1.55 8.15
N GLY A 34 -8.68 -1.19 9.18
CA GLY A 34 -8.48 -2.01 10.39
C GLY A 34 -7.22 -2.90 10.35
N VAL A 35 -6.52 -2.98 9.22
CA VAL A 35 -5.19 -3.63 9.15
C VAL A 35 -4.14 -2.62 9.60
N ALA A 36 -3.34 -2.97 10.62
CA ALA A 36 -2.28 -2.10 11.10
C ALA A 36 -1.11 -2.06 10.10
N GLN A 37 -0.74 -0.87 9.62
CA GLN A 37 0.34 -0.70 8.65
C GLN A 37 1.67 -1.21 9.21
N GLN A 38 1.89 -1.07 10.51
CA GLN A 38 3.11 -1.46 11.20
C GLN A 38 3.30 -2.98 11.23
N GLU A 39 2.22 -3.74 11.38
CA GLU A 39 2.27 -5.22 11.31
C GLU A 39 2.66 -5.67 9.90
N VAL A 40 2.05 -5.06 8.86
CA VAL A 40 2.39 -5.36 7.47
C VAL A 40 3.82 -4.93 7.14
N ALA A 41 4.31 -3.84 7.72
CA ALA A 41 5.70 -3.40 7.57
C ALA A 41 6.71 -4.31 8.25
N ALA A 42 6.32 -5.04 9.30
CA ALA A 42 7.19 -6.07 9.89
C ALA A 42 7.44 -7.22 8.90
N ASP A 43 6.40 -7.66 8.18
CA ASP A 43 6.49 -8.73 7.17
C ASP A 43 7.01 -8.26 5.81
N VAL A 44 6.79 -6.98 5.48
CA VAL A 44 7.16 -6.34 4.22
C VAL A 44 7.87 -5.01 4.49
N PRO A 45 9.08 -5.02 5.08
CA PRO A 45 9.75 -3.78 5.46
C PRO A 45 10.24 -2.97 4.27
N ARG A 46 10.45 -3.62 3.12
CA ARG A 46 11.00 -3.00 1.90
C ARG A 46 10.21 -3.42 0.66
N PRO A 47 8.96 -2.94 0.49
CA PRO A 47 8.20 -3.16 -0.74
C PRO A 47 8.86 -2.41 -1.90
N GLU A 48 8.42 -2.71 -3.12
CA GLU A 48 8.84 -1.93 -4.29
C GLU A 48 8.10 -0.59 -4.35
N LEU A 49 6.83 -0.58 -3.91
CA LEU A 49 5.94 0.57 -3.92
C LEU A 49 4.90 0.43 -2.79
N VAL A 50 4.53 1.56 -2.20
CA VAL A 50 3.36 1.69 -1.31
C VAL A 50 2.39 2.67 -1.97
N LEU A 51 1.29 2.16 -2.52
CA LEU A 51 0.26 2.96 -3.18
C LEU A 51 -0.85 3.29 -2.17
N VAL A 52 -1.14 4.56 -1.97
CA VAL A 52 -2.25 5.03 -1.15
C VAL A 52 -3.44 5.35 -2.06
N ALA A 53 -4.44 4.48 -2.05
CA ALA A 53 -5.64 4.58 -2.88
C ALA A 53 -6.91 4.75 -2.02
N VAL A 54 -6.87 5.72 -1.09
CA VAL A 54 -7.99 6.10 -0.22
C VAL A 54 -8.66 7.39 -0.70
N GLY A 55 -9.83 7.73 -0.14
CA GLY A 55 -10.48 9.00 -0.42
C GLY A 55 -9.72 10.18 0.20
N GLU A 56 -9.87 11.37 -0.38
CA GLU A 56 -9.17 12.60 0.04
C GLU A 56 -9.28 12.88 1.55
N ALA A 57 -10.48 12.70 2.12
CA ALA A 57 -10.74 12.91 3.54
C ALA A 57 -9.93 11.98 4.47
N ASP A 58 -9.43 10.86 3.96
CA ASP A 58 -8.67 9.87 4.73
C ASP A 58 -7.14 9.99 4.48
N ILE A 59 -6.69 10.82 3.51
CA ILE A 59 -5.27 10.88 3.09
C ILE A 59 -4.36 11.28 4.25
N ASP A 60 -4.65 12.39 4.94
CA ASP A 60 -3.81 12.89 6.03
C ASP A 60 -3.65 11.85 7.15
N ALA A 61 -4.75 11.19 7.52
CA ALA A 61 -4.76 10.17 8.55
C ALA A 61 -3.93 8.94 8.15
N VAL A 62 -4.06 8.49 6.90
CA VAL A 62 -3.28 7.35 6.38
C VAL A 62 -1.80 7.69 6.33
N LEU A 63 -1.43 8.86 5.80
CA LEU A 63 -0.04 9.29 5.67
C LEU A 63 0.65 9.46 7.02
N ALA A 64 -0.07 9.94 8.05
CA ALA A 64 0.45 10.05 9.41
C ALA A 64 0.77 8.68 10.03
N ASP A 65 0.03 7.64 9.63
CA ASP A 65 0.19 6.27 10.12
C ASP A 65 1.21 5.44 9.29
N VAL A 66 1.72 5.98 8.18
CA VAL A 66 2.71 5.29 7.35
C VAL A 66 4.01 5.02 8.15
N PRO A 67 4.45 3.75 8.23
CA PRO A 67 5.71 3.37 8.86
C PRO A 67 6.93 4.08 8.24
N ASP A 68 7.89 4.49 9.07
CA ASP A 68 9.09 5.21 8.63
C ASP A 68 9.84 4.49 7.49
N VAL A 69 9.89 3.15 7.54
CA VAL A 69 10.57 2.29 6.56
C VAL A 69 9.98 2.37 5.15
N TRP A 70 8.76 2.88 5.01
CA TRP A 70 8.04 2.98 3.74
C TRP A 70 8.04 4.38 3.14
N ARG A 71 8.44 5.43 3.88
CA ARG A 71 8.26 6.83 3.45
C ARG A 71 8.84 7.14 2.07
N ASP A 72 10.02 6.60 1.73
CA ASP A 72 10.64 6.84 0.41
C ASP A 72 9.99 6.04 -0.74
N ARG A 73 8.93 5.29 -0.49
CA ARG A 73 8.23 4.40 -1.44
C ARG A 73 6.74 4.72 -1.57
N VAL A 74 6.26 5.75 -0.89
CA VAL A 74 4.86 6.16 -0.92
C VAL A 74 4.53 6.84 -2.25
N CYS A 75 3.38 6.50 -2.82
CA CYS A 75 2.78 7.10 -3.99
C CYS A 75 1.28 7.35 -3.75
N LEU A 76 0.75 8.48 -4.22
CA LEU A 76 -0.65 8.91 -4.13
C LEU A 76 -1.33 8.84 -5.51
#